data_AF-A0A0F9ZNY1-F1
#
_entry.id   AF-A0A0F9ZNY1-F1
#
_cell.length_a   1.000
_cell.length_b   1.000
_cell.length_c   1.000
_cell.angle_alpha   90.00
_cell.angle_beta   90.00
_cell.angle_gamma   90.00
#
_symmetry.space_group_name_H-M   'P 1'
#
loop_
_entity.id
_entity.type
_entity.pdbx_description
1 polymer ?
#
loop_
_entity_poly.entity_id
_entity_poly.type
_entity_poly.pdbx_seq_one_letter_code
_entity_poly.pdbx_strand_id
1 'polypeptide(L)'
;MQKICKNCQQNFEITDEDLKFYEKVSPVFNDKKYLIPQPTLCYECRQQRKLAFRNERVLYKRKCDLCKQQIISIYSPDKPFQVYCQKCIWSDKYDPIVFGRNYDFNKSFFEQFSELMLKVPVMSVNLQAGNENCDYTNLTSYNKNSYLIFAALKSEDCYYCTYLHRCKNVLDSLFIFDSELCYECVDCYFCYKVFLSQYCNNCTDSYFLYDCKKCSNCFCCVGMKNKSYCFLNQQYSKQEYIDIIDQLLKNPQWLIIAKQKFLDLQKIIPHKYYQGINNENVSGDHISFSKNLTNCFDCNYSEECKNCTWLHESKNCHDCYAWGQTGELGYENHLCGNNFYNVQFSASCWNNVSNLLYCYFCINNVSDCFGCIGLNHKKYCILNKQYSKKEYEQLVPKIIEAMKSPQGGDRKVPLLKGI
;
A
#
# COMPACT_ATOMS: atom_id res chain seq x y z
N MET A 1 -20.42 -6.10 21.74
CA MET A 1 -20.76 -7.55 21.82
C MET A 1 -19.49 -8.37 21.71
N GLN A 2 -19.24 -9.27 22.66
CA GLN A 2 -18.03 -10.12 22.68
C GLN A 2 -18.17 -11.36 21.79
N LYS A 3 -17.09 -11.75 21.12
CA LYS A 3 -16.95 -12.97 20.31
C LYS A 3 -15.60 -13.64 20.52
N ILE A 4 -15.54 -14.94 20.22
CA ILE A 4 -14.29 -15.72 20.16
C ILE A 4 -13.82 -15.79 18.69
N CYS A 5 -12.56 -15.47 18.44
CA CYS A 5 -11.93 -15.56 17.12
C CYS A 5 -11.77 -17.02 16.68
N LYS A 6 -12.33 -17.41 15.52
CA LYS A 6 -12.23 -18.78 15.00
C LYS A 6 -10.81 -19.27 14.73
N ASN A 7 -9.83 -18.37 14.55
CA ASN A 7 -8.44 -18.71 14.29
C ASN A 7 -7.62 -18.80 15.60
N CYS A 8 -7.40 -17.66 16.27
CA CYS A 8 -6.52 -17.58 17.45
C CYS A 8 -7.22 -17.84 18.80
N GLN A 9 -8.54 -18.10 18.82
CA GLN A 9 -9.36 -18.29 20.02
C GLN A 9 -9.38 -17.13 21.03
N GLN A 10 -8.80 -15.97 20.67
CA GLN A 10 -8.87 -14.76 21.50
C GLN A 10 -10.27 -14.14 21.46
N ASN A 11 -10.65 -13.49 22.57
CA ASN A 11 -11.85 -12.67 22.62
C ASN A 11 -11.64 -11.38 21.81
N PHE A 12 -12.66 -10.96 21.08
CA PHE A 12 -12.70 -9.66 20.40
C PHE A 12 -14.11 -9.08 20.44
N GLU A 13 -14.19 -7.76 20.44
CA GLU A 13 -15.45 -7.03 20.43
C GLU A 13 -15.93 -6.71 19.01
N ILE A 14 -17.25 -6.70 18.83
CA ILE A 14 -17.97 -6.01 17.76
C ILE A 14 -18.83 -4.93 18.44
N THR A 15 -18.57 -3.65 18.16
CA THR A 15 -19.31 -2.52 18.73
C THR A 15 -20.61 -2.24 17.97
N ASP A 16 -21.48 -1.40 18.53
CA ASP A 16 -22.68 -0.94 17.82
C ASP A 16 -22.34 -0.06 16.60
N GLU A 17 -21.16 0.56 16.56
CA GLU A 17 -20.65 1.25 15.37
C GLU A 17 -20.26 0.26 14.27
N ASP A 18 -19.60 -0.85 14.63
CA ASP A 18 -19.27 -1.92 13.69
C ASP A 18 -20.55 -2.49 13.06
N LEU A 19 -21.62 -2.71 13.87
CA LEU A 19 -22.91 -3.18 13.37
C LEU A 19 -23.56 -2.21 12.38
N LYS A 20 -23.58 -0.90 12.71
CA LYS A 20 -24.04 0.16 11.81
C LYS A 20 -23.19 0.22 10.53
N PHE A 21 -21.89 -0.03 10.63
CA PHE A 21 -20.99 -0.09 9.49
C PHE A 21 -21.33 -1.25 8.56
N TYR A 22 -21.47 -2.48 9.07
CA TYR A 22 -21.84 -3.65 8.25
C TYR A 22 -23.18 -3.45 7.53
N GLU A 23 -24.17 -2.84 8.20
CA GLU A 23 -25.45 -2.52 7.59
C GLU A 23 -25.36 -1.42 6.51
N LYS A 24 -24.51 -0.41 6.73
CA LYS A 24 -24.21 0.67 5.78
C LYS A 24 -23.54 0.14 4.51
N VAL A 25 -22.65 -0.84 4.61
CA VAL A 25 -21.86 -1.36 3.47
C VAL A 25 -22.45 -2.62 2.83
N SER A 26 -23.61 -3.09 3.29
CA SER A 26 -24.32 -4.25 2.75
C SER A 26 -24.86 -4.00 1.34
N PRO A 27 -24.57 -4.87 0.34
CA PRO A 27 -24.98 -4.67 -1.05
C PRO A 27 -26.50 -4.80 -1.25
N VAL A 28 -26.99 -4.19 -2.33
CA VAL A 28 -28.39 -4.26 -2.77
C VAL A 28 -28.45 -4.85 -4.17
N PHE A 29 -29.27 -5.88 -4.37
CA PHE A 29 -29.55 -6.46 -5.70
C PHE A 29 -31.05 -6.66 -5.86
N ASN A 30 -31.62 -6.14 -6.96
CA ASN A 30 -33.06 -6.18 -7.25
C ASN A 30 -33.90 -5.70 -6.04
N ASP A 31 -33.60 -4.47 -5.58
CA ASP A 31 -34.21 -3.75 -4.44
C ASP A 31 -34.14 -4.44 -3.06
N LYS A 32 -33.50 -5.61 -2.96
CA LYS A 32 -33.27 -6.33 -1.72
C LYS A 32 -31.85 -6.09 -1.20
N LYS A 33 -31.72 -5.56 0.02
CA LYS A 33 -30.45 -5.49 0.75
C LYS A 33 -30.05 -6.89 1.24
N TYR A 34 -28.78 -7.25 1.05
CA TYR A 34 -28.18 -8.50 1.54
C TYR A 34 -27.19 -8.15 2.64
N LEU A 35 -27.55 -8.45 3.90
CA LEU A 35 -26.71 -8.11 5.05
C LEU A 35 -25.39 -8.87 5.03
N ILE A 36 -24.29 -8.13 5.22
CA ILE A 36 -22.96 -8.69 5.40
C ILE A 36 -22.88 -9.41 6.75
N PRO A 37 -22.33 -10.65 6.80
CA PRO A 37 -22.16 -11.34 8.06
C PRO A 37 -21.10 -10.64 8.91
N GLN A 38 -21.39 -10.52 10.21
CA GLN A 38 -20.41 -10.05 11.20
C GLN A 38 -19.14 -10.92 11.16
N PRO A 39 -17.94 -10.34 11.38
CA PRO A 39 -16.69 -11.09 11.34
C PRO A 39 -16.66 -12.26 12.33
N THR A 40 -15.90 -13.28 11.93
CA THR A 40 -15.60 -14.47 12.74
C THR A 40 -14.13 -14.53 13.19
N LEU A 41 -13.33 -13.54 12.79
CA LEU A 41 -11.91 -13.39 13.08
C LEU A 41 -11.64 -12.03 13.74
N CYS A 42 -10.76 -12.02 14.74
CA CYS A 42 -10.21 -10.78 15.30
C CYS A 42 -9.36 -10.03 14.26
N TYR A 43 -9.11 -8.74 14.52
CA TYR A 43 -8.40 -7.85 13.61
C TYR A 43 -7.04 -8.41 13.15
N GLU A 44 -6.22 -8.91 14.06
CA GLU A 44 -4.87 -9.41 13.79
C GLU A 44 -4.88 -10.61 12.84
N CYS A 45 -5.86 -11.50 13.00
CA CYS A 45 -6.04 -12.65 12.11
C CYS A 45 -6.49 -12.22 10.71
N ARG A 46 -7.31 -11.16 10.61
CA ARG A 46 -7.71 -10.57 9.31
C ARG A 46 -6.53 -9.87 8.64
N GLN A 47 -5.68 -9.17 9.40
CA GLN A 47 -4.42 -8.59 8.90
C GLN A 47 -3.47 -9.68 8.34
N GLN A 48 -3.24 -10.77 9.07
CA GLN A 48 -2.39 -11.87 8.60
C GLN A 48 -2.90 -12.49 7.29
N ARG A 49 -4.20 -12.82 7.24
CA ARG A 49 -4.89 -13.34 6.04
C ARG A 49 -4.67 -12.43 4.82
N LYS A 50 -4.80 -11.13 5.02
CA LYS A 50 -4.60 -10.10 4.00
C LYS A 50 -3.14 -9.98 3.55
N LEU A 51 -2.20 -9.90 4.49
CA LEU A 51 -0.77 -9.74 4.18
C LEU A 51 -0.19 -10.94 3.43
N ALA A 52 -0.80 -12.12 3.54
CA ALA A 52 -0.44 -13.29 2.71
C ALA A 52 -0.60 -13.06 1.19
N PHE A 53 -1.35 -12.03 0.77
CA PHE A 53 -1.48 -11.62 -0.64
C PHE A 53 -0.50 -10.50 -1.05
N ARG A 54 0.29 -9.94 -0.11
CA ARG A 54 1.33 -8.93 -0.38
C ARG A 54 2.69 -9.59 -0.55
N ASN A 55 3.33 -9.39 -1.71
CA ASN A 55 4.78 -9.41 -1.81
C ASN A 55 5.28 -8.07 -2.36
N GLU A 56 6.08 -7.39 -1.57
CA GLU A 56 6.64 -6.07 -1.88
C GLU A 56 8.07 -6.17 -2.44
N ARG A 57 8.95 -6.90 -1.76
CA ARG A 57 10.41 -6.82 -1.98
C ARG A 57 11.09 -8.12 -2.40
N VAL A 58 10.40 -9.27 -2.33
CA VAL A 58 11.03 -10.55 -2.70
C VAL A 58 10.86 -10.79 -4.20
N LEU A 59 11.96 -10.63 -4.94
CA LEU A 59 11.99 -10.69 -6.39
C LEU A 59 12.61 -12.01 -6.88
N TYR A 60 11.93 -12.66 -7.82
CA TYR A 60 12.32 -13.93 -8.43
C TYR A 60 12.57 -13.76 -9.93
N LYS A 61 13.57 -14.46 -10.46
CA LYS A 61 13.73 -14.64 -11.92
C LYS A 61 12.82 -15.79 -12.37
N ARG A 62 11.96 -15.54 -13.35
CA ARG A 62 11.15 -16.58 -14.02
C ARG A 62 10.96 -16.25 -15.50
N LYS A 63 10.36 -17.16 -16.27
CA LYS A 63 9.89 -16.86 -17.62
C LYS A 63 8.45 -16.34 -17.58
N CYS A 64 8.12 -15.41 -18.47
CA CYS A 64 6.75 -14.96 -18.72
C CYS A 64 5.96 -16.11 -19.34
N ASP A 65 4.80 -16.45 -18.77
CA ASP A 65 4.03 -17.60 -19.23
C ASP A 65 3.38 -17.39 -20.62
N LEU A 66 3.23 -16.14 -21.08
CA LEU A 66 2.81 -15.82 -22.45
C LEU A 66 3.99 -15.79 -23.44
N CYS A 67 4.90 -14.82 -23.30
CA CYS A 67 5.95 -14.55 -24.29
C CYS A 67 7.29 -15.30 -24.06
N LYS A 68 7.38 -16.10 -23.00
CA LYS A 68 8.54 -16.92 -22.60
C LYS A 68 9.86 -16.18 -22.32
N GLN A 69 9.87 -14.86 -22.42
CA GLN A 69 11.01 -14.00 -22.05
C GLN A 69 11.32 -14.10 -20.55
N GLN A 70 12.60 -13.89 -20.20
CA GLN A 70 13.02 -13.78 -18.81
C GLN A 70 12.47 -12.50 -18.18
N ILE A 71 11.97 -12.60 -16.95
CA ILE A 71 11.34 -11.51 -16.21
C ILE A 71 11.66 -11.57 -14.73
N ILE A 72 11.57 -10.41 -14.09
CA ILE A 72 11.47 -10.28 -12.64
C ILE A 72 10.00 -10.41 -12.22
N SER A 73 9.77 -11.13 -11.11
CA SER A 73 8.44 -11.32 -10.57
C SER A 73 8.39 -11.40 -9.05
N ILE A 74 7.28 -10.98 -8.46
CA ILE A 74 6.91 -11.21 -7.05
C ILE A 74 6.36 -12.62 -6.79
N TYR A 75 6.19 -13.45 -7.82
CA TYR A 75 5.67 -14.82 -7.71
C TYR A 75 6.77 -15.84 -8.03
N SER A 76 7.15 -16.64 -7.04
CA SER A 76 8.21 -17.64 -7.19
C SER A 76 7.84 -18.73 -8.22
N PRO A 77 8.83 -19.29 -8.94
CA PRO A 77 8.59 -20.22 -10.05
C PRO A 77 8.04 -21.58 -9.63
N ASP A 78 8.06 -21.90 -8.34
CA ASP A 78 7.50 -23.12 -7.75
C ASP A 78 6.00 -23.03 -7.44
N LYS A 79 5.35 -21.88 -7.65
CA LYS A 79 3.92 -21.68 -7.38
C LYS A 79 3.06 -21.89 -8.64
N PRO A 80 1.83 -22.41 -8.50
CA PRO A 80 0.97 -22.78 -9.62
C PRO A 80 0.35 -21.60 -10.40
N PHE A 81 0.73 -20.36 -10.10
CA PHE A 81 0.20 -19.16 -10.77
C PHE A 81 0.81 -18.99 -12.17
N GLN A 82 -0.06 -18.72 -13.16
CA GLN A 82 0.35 -18.19 -14.45
C GLN A 82 0.77 -16.73 -14.28
N VAL A 83 1.96 -16.36 -14.77
CA VAL A 83 2.52 -15.01 -14.57
C VAL A 83 2.93 -14.39 -15.89
N TYR A 84 2.31 -13.28 -16.23
CA TYR A 84 2.59 -12.53 -17.44
C TYR A 84 3.39 -11.26 -17.13
N CYS A 85 4.30 -10.90 -18.03
CA CYS A 85 5.03 -9.64 -17.92
C CYS A 85 4.09 -8.45 -18.17
N GLN A 86 4.46 -7.27 -17.67
CA GLN A 86 3.67 -6.05 -17.83
C GLN A 86 3.30 -5.78 -19.31
N LYS A 87 4.27 -5.92 -20.23
CA LYS A 87 4.06 -5.78 -21.69
C LYS A 87 3.04 -6.76 -22.27
N CYS A 88 2.87 -7.95 -21.67
CA CYS A 88 1.88 -8.93 -22.10
C CYS A 88 0.49 -8.63 -21.56
N ILE A 89 0.37 -8.22 -20.29
CA ILE A 89 -0.91 -7.84 -19.66
C ILE A 89 -1.55 -6.65 -20.39
N TRP A 90 -0.77 -5.68 -20.86
CA TRP A 90 -1.27 -4.51 -21.59
C TRP A 90 -1.28 -4.66 -23.12
N SER A 91 -1.10 -5.86 -23.65
CA SER A 91 -1.13 -6.11 -25.10
C SER A 91 -2.43 -6.77 -25.54
N ASP A 92 -2.83 -6.54 -26.80
CA ASP A 92 -3.99 -7.18 -27.44
C ASP A 92 -3.90 -8.72 -27.53
N LYS A 93 -2.77 -9.31 -27.10
CA LYS A 93 -2.57 -10.76 -26.98
C LYS A 93 -3.16 -11.35 -25.69
N TYR A 94 -3.71 -10.53 -24.80
CA TYR A 94 -4.34 -10.95 -23.56
C TYR A 94 -5.74 -10.35 -23.42
N ASP A 95 -6.76 -11.21 -23.48
CA ASP A 95 -8.14 -10.87 -23.10
C ASP A 95 -8.54 -11.68 -21.86
N PRO A 96 -8.84 -11.06 -20.71
CA PRO A 96 -9.25 -11.77 -19.50
C PRO A 96 -10.65 -12.44 -19.61
N ILE A 97 -11.47 -12.07 -20.60
CA ILE A 97 -12.80 -12.66 -20.82
C ILE A 97 -12.72 -14.13 -21.27
N VAL A 98 -11.63 -14.58 -21.91
CA VAL A 98 -11.48 -15.98 -22.36
C VAL A 98 -11.43 -16.99 -21.21
N PHE A 99 -11.17 -16.51 -19.98
CA PHE A 99 -11.21 -17.31 -18.76
C PHE A 99 -12.59 -17.32 -18.08
N GLY A 100 -13.56 -16.56 -18.63
CA GLY A 100 -14.90 -16.39 -18.10
C GLY A 100 -15.70 -17.69 -18.06
N ARG A 101 -16.41 -17.95 -16.95
CA ARG A 101 -17.19 -19.17 -16.73
C ARG A 101 -18.64 -18.86 -16.40
N ASN A 102 -19.53 -19.80 -16.74
CA ASN A 102 -20.87 -19.81 -16.16
C ASN A 102 -20.77 -20.25 -14.69
N TYR A 103 -21.64 -19.73 -13.82
CA TYR A 103 -21.76 -20.19 -12.45
C TYR A 103 -22.39 -21.59 -12.40
N ASP A 104 -21.71 -22.54 -11.77
CA ASP A 104 -22.22 -23.88 -11.49
C ASP A 104 -22.83 -23.95 -10.08
N PHE A 105 -24.11 -24.28 -9.99
CA PHE A 105 -24.83 -24.43 -8.71
C PHE A 105 -24.51 -25.75 -7.99
N ASN A 106 -23.81 -26.70 -8.62
CA ASN A 106 -23.39 -27.96 -8.01
C ASN A 106 -22.04 -27.85 -7.27
N LYS A 107 -21.30 -26.75 -7.48
CA LYS A 107 -20.02 -26.44 -6.82
C LYS A 107 -20.20 -25.31 -5.81
N SER A 108 -19.33 -25.25 -4.80
CA SER A 108 -19.28 -24.06 -3.94
C SER A 108 -18.75 -22.85 -4.72
N PHE A 109 -19.10 -21.65 -4.29
CA PHE A 109 -18.61 -20.41 -4.90
C PHE A 109 -17.07 -20.31 -4.80
N PHE A 110 -16.51 -20.57 -3.62
CA PHE A 110 -15.07 -20.42 -3.37
C PHE A 110 -14.20 -21.51 -4.02
N GLU A 111 -14.76 -22.69 -4.32
CA GLU A 111 -14.12 -23.69 -5.18
C GLU A 111 -13.93 -23.15 -6.60
N GLN A 112 -15.02 -22.68 -7.23
CA GLN A 112 -14.99 -22.09 -8.58
C GLN A 112 -14.08 -20.85 -8.65
N PHE A 113 -14.09 -20.03 -7.60
CA PHE A 113 -13.24 -18.86 -7.47
C PHE A 113 -11.75 -19.24 -7.40
N SER A 114 -11.37 -20.19 -6.55
CA SER A 114 -9.99 -20.69 -6.44
C SER A 114 -9.50 -21.34 -7.73
N GLU A 115 -10.34 -22.13 -8.42
CA GLU A 115 -10.03 -22.67 -9.75
C GLU A 115 -9.80 -21.58 -10.81
N LEU A 116 -10.45 -20.42 -10.68
CA LEU A 116 -10.26 -19.29 -11.59
C LEU A 116 -8.95 -18.54 -11.28
N MET A 117 -8.63 -18.32 -10.00
CA MET A 117 -7.36 -17.69 -9.55
C MET A 117 -6.11 -18.40 -10.09
N LEU A 118 -6.15 -19.73 -10.23
CA LEU A 118 -5.03 -20.51 -10.77
C LEU A 118 -4.95 -20.53 -12.30
N LYS A 119 -5.98 -20.05 -12.99
CA LYS A 119 -6.06 -20.04 -14.47
C LYS A 119 -5.89 -18.65 -15.06
N VAL A 120 -6.33 -17.60 -14.37
CA VAL A 120 -6.14 -16.23 -14.84
C VAL A 120 -4.70 -15.78 -14.55
N PRO A 121 -3.97 -15.27 -15.56
CA PRO A 121 -2.62 -14.75 -15.37
C PRO A 121 -2.57 -13.53 -14.43
N VAL A 122 -1.60 -13.54 -13.51
CA VAL A 122 -1.26 -12.38 -12.67
C VAL A 122 -0.09 -11.59 -13.29
N MET A 123 -0.02 -10.29 -13.01
CA MET A 123 1.08 -9.44 -13.46
C MET A 123 2.36 -9.76 -12.69
N SER A 124 3.52 -9.82 -13.38
CA SER A 124 4.77 -10.28 -12.77
C SER A 124 5.24 -9.42 -11.60
N VAL A 125 5.14 -8.10 -11.73
CA VAL A 125 5.42 -7.07 -10.73
C VAL A 125 4.31 -6.02 -10.83
N ASN A 126 3.94 -5.39 -9.72
CA ASN A 126 2.88 -4.39 -9.69
C ASN A 126 3.43 -3.03 -10.16
N LEU A 127 3.56 -2.87 -11.48
CA LEU A 127 4.02 -1.64 -12.11
C LEU A 127 2.87 -0.97 -12.85
N GLN A 128 2.66 0.33 -12.59
CA GLN A 128 1.83 1.15 -13.46
C GLN A 128 2.67 1.69 -14.64
N ALA A 129 2.10 2.62 -15.40
CA ALA A 129 2.71 3.17 -16.60
C ALA A 129 4.01 3.98 -16.34
N GLY A 130 4.80 4.15 -17.40
CA GLY A 130 5.88 5.14 -17.47
C GLY A 130 7.19 4.80 -16.77
N ASN A 131 7.41 3.56 -16.32
CA ASN A 131 8.71 3.17 -15.77
C ASN A 131 9.71 2.86 -16.90
N GLU A 132 10.89 3.48 -16.87
CA GLU A 132 11.98 3.35 -17.86
C GLU A 132 13.27 2.87 -17.18
N ASN A 133 13.91 1.81 -17.68
CA ASN A 133 15.14 1.23 -17.10
C ASN A 133 14.99 0.88 -15.60
N CYS A 134 13.86 0.25 -15.22
CA CYS A 134 13.44 0.01 -13.83
C CYS A 134 13.04 -1.47 -13.56
N ASP A 135 13.75 -2.44 -14.15
CA ASP A 135 13.36 -3.87 -14.17
C ASP A 135 13.26 -4.54 -12.77
N TYR A 136 13.91 -3.97 -11.75
CA TYR A 136 13.95 -4.49 -10.38
C TYR A 136 13.16 -3.60 -9.42
N THR A 137 11.96 -3.18 -9.82
CA THR A 137 11.07 -2.33 -9.01
C THR A 137 9.68 -2.96 -8.88
N ASN A 138 8.94 -2.60 -7.83
CA ASN A 138 7.58 -3.09 -7.58
C ASN A 138 6.76 -2.06 -6.77
N LEU A 139 5.46 -1.96 -7.07
CA LEU A 139 4.57 -0.89 -6.61
C LEU A 139 5.07 0.50 -7.07
N THR A 140 5.46 0.63 -8.34
CA THR A 140 6.07 1.86 -8.85
C THR A 140 5.46 2.37 -10.17
N SER A 141 5.52 3.70 -10.38
CA SER A 141 4.96 4.41 -11.54
C SER A 141 5.83 5.59 -11.95
N TYR A 142 6.02 5.81 -13.27
CA TYR A 142 6.74 6.97 -13.82
C TYR A 142 8.19 7.16 -13.34
N ASN A 143 8.91 6.09 -12.99
CA ASN A 143 10.30 6.18 -12.55
C ASN A 143 11.29 5.94 -13.70
N LYS A 144 12.51 6.44 -13.57
CA LYS A 144 13.54 6.33 -14.60
C LYS A 144 14.89 5.96 -14.00
N ASN A 145 15.65 5.09 -14.70
CA ASN A 145 17.02 4.70 -14.35
C ASN A 145 17.19 4.23 -12.89
N SER A 146 16.20 3.54 -12.33
CA SER A 146 16.13 3.27 -10.90
C SER A 146 16.13 1.78 -10.58
N TYR A 147 16.79 1.38 -9.49
CA TYR A 147 17.07 -0.03 -9.18
C TYR A 147 16.80 -0.36 -7.72
N LEU A 148 16.08 -1.45 -7.47
CA LEU A 148 15.62 -1.87 -6.13
C LEU A 148 14.91 -0.75 -5.36
N ILE A 149 14.09 0.03 -6.08
CA ILE A 149 13.15 0.97 -5.48
C ILE A 149 11.75 0.35 -5.38
N PHE A 150 11.10 0.55 -4.25
CA PHE A 150 9.78 0.00 -3.93
C PHE A 150 8.82 1.11 -3.47
N ALA A 151 7.53 0.99 -3.79
CA ALA A 151 6.52 2.00 -3.46
C ALA A 151 6.95 3.42 -3.89
N ALA A 152 7.14 3.62 -5.20
CA ALA A 152 7.84 4.79 -5.73
C ALA A 152 7.17 5.45 -6.95
N LEU A 153 7.14 6.77 -6.97
CA LEU A 153 6.42 7.57 -7.97
C LEU A 153 7.28 8.70 -8.52
N LYS A 154 7.35 8.85 -9.85
CA LYS A 154 7.95 10.02 -10.53
C LYS A 154 9.40 10.32 -10.10
N SER A 155 10.22 9.29 -9.86
CA SER A 155 11.61 9.46 -9.38
C SER A 155 12.64 9.01 -10.41
N GLU A 156 13.79 9.69 -10.46
CA GLU A 156 14.83 9.49 -11.48
C GLU A 156 16.20 9.24 -10.83
N ASP A 157 16.99 8.31 -11.38
CA ASP A 157 18.34 7.98 -10.92
C ASP A 157 18.36 7.63 -9.41
N CYS A 158 17.44 6.76 -8.96
CA CYS A 158 17.27 6.39 -7.55
C CYS A 158 17.50 4.89 -7.26
N TYR A 159 18.10 4.58 -6.12
CA TYR A 159 18.70 3.26 -5.87
C TYR A 159 18.48 2.80 -4.42
N TYR A 160 18.06 1.53 -4.24
CA TYR A 160 17.91 0.88 -2.93
C TYR A 160 16.97 1.60 -1.94
N CYS A 161 15.96 2.31 -2.46
CA CYS A 161 15.03 3.11 -1.66
C CYS A 161 13.67 2.44 -1.44
N THR A 162 12.89 2.88 -0.45
CA THR A 162 11.45 2.55 -0.35
C THR A 162 10.64 3.74 0.14
N TYR A 163 9.43 3.92 -0.41
CA TYR A 163 8.57 5.09 -0.21
C TYR A 163 9.23 6.37 -0.71
N LEU A 164 9.22 6.52 -2.03
CA LEU A 164 10.01 7.52 -2.76
C LEU A 164 9.15 8.27 -3.78
N HIS A 165 8.94 9.58 -3.60
CA HIS A 165 8.06 10.36 -4.48
C HIS A 165 8.71 11.64 -4.99
N ARG A 166 8.74 11.84 -6.32
CA ARG A 166 9.26 13.05 -6.97
C ARG A 166 10.71 13.36 -6.56
N CYS A 167 11.56 12.34 -6.54
CA CYS A 167 12.94 12.44 -6.07
C CYS A 167 13.95 12.21 -7.21
N LYS A 168 15.15 12.75 -7.05
CA LYS A 168 16.23 12.64 -8.05
C LYS A 168 17.58 12.37 -7.40
N ASN A 169 18.39 11.45 -7.92
CA ASN A 169 19.70 11.13 -7.34
C ASN A 169 19.61 10.77 -5.84
N VAL A 170 18.77 9.81 -5.46
CA VAL A 170 18.59 9.37 -4.06
C VAL A 170 18.98 7.91 -3.88
N LEU A 171 19.80 7.64 -2.86
CA LEU A 171 20.41 6.33 -2.58
C LEU A 171 20.18 5.90 -1.13
N ASP A 172 19.95 4.60 -0.91
CA ASP A 172 19.87 3.94 0.42
C ASP A 172 18.94 4.63 1.43
N SER A 173 17.79 5.12 0.96
CA SER A 173 16.92 6.01 1.75
C SER A 173 15.45 5.54 1.85
N LEU A 174 14.78 5.96 2.92
CA LEU A 174 13.43 5.52 3.30
C LEU A 174 12.52 6.73 3.57
N PHE A 175 11.26 6.72 3.10
CA PHE A 175 10.31 7.84 3.24
C PHE A 175 10.91 9.18 2.75
N ILE A 176 11.21 9.28 1.45
CA ILE A 176 11.80 10.48 0.84
C ILE A 176 10.86 11.09 -0.19
N PHE A 177 10.62 12.40 -0.07
CA PHE A 177 9.64 13.13 -0.86
C PHE A 177 10.23 14.46 -1.37
N ASP A 178 10.01 14.79 -2.64
CA ASP A 178 10.36 16.08 -3.24
C ASP A 178 11.83 16.48 -3.01
N SER A 179 12.75 15.52 -3.03
CA SER A 179 14.14 15.70 -2.60
C SER A 179 15.17 15.24 -3.64
N GLU A 180 16.33 15.87 -3.64
CA GLU A 180 17.40 15.62 -4.60
C GLU A 180 18.79 15.50 -3.95
N LEU A 181 19.66 14.65 -4.52
CA LEU A 181 21.04 14.41 -4.06
C LEU A 181 21.08 13.99 -2.58
N CYS A 182 20.37 12.92 -2.21
CA CYS A 182 20.28 12.45 -0.82
C CYS A 182 20.82 11.02 -0.66
N TYR A 183 21.44 10.73 0.49
CA TYR A 183 22.04 9.42 0.80
C TYR A 183 21.83 9.04 2.27
N GLU A 184 21.45 7.78 2.53
CA GLU A 184 21.23 7.23 3.89
C GLU A 184 20.29 8.11 4.73
N CYS A 185 19.18 8.56 4.13
CA CYS A 185 18.19 9.44 4.75
C CYS A 185 16.88 8.70 5.12
N VAL A 186 16.22 9.16 6.18
CA VAL A 186 14.93 8.62 6.66
C VAL A 186 13.95 9.76 6.91
N ASP A 187 12.71 9.66 6.43
CA ASP A 187 11.64 10.66 6.67
C ASP A 187 12.07 12.09 6.32
N CYS A 188 12.53 12.30 5.08
CA CYS A 188 13.05 13.59 4.61
C CYS A 188 12.26 14.17 3.43
N TYR A 189 11.93 15.46 3.53
CA TYR A 189 10.99 16.15 2.64
C TYR A 189 11.58 17.48 2.15
N PHE A 190 11.46 17.79 0.86
CA PHE A 190 11.96 19.04 0.27
C PHE A 190 13.46 19.29 0.55
N CYS A 191 14.28 18.25 0.53
CA CYS A 191 15.70 18.31 0.89
C CYS A 191 16.62 18.27 -0.34
N TYR A 192 17.75 18.98 -0.28
CA TYR A 192 18.73 19.06 -1.37
C TYR A 192 20.16 18.90 -0.85
N LYS A 193 20.92 17.89 -1.30
CA LYS A 193 22.26 17.59 -0.74
C LYS A 193 22.22 17.38 0.77
N VAL A 194 21.34 16.47 1.21
CA VAL A 194 21.20 16.08 2.61
C VAL A 194 21.56 14.62 2.78
N PHE A 195 22.47 14.34 3.71
CA PHE A 195 23.09 13.02 3.86
C PHE A 195 23.01 12.53 5.31
N LEU A 196 22.83 11.22 5.51
CA LEU A 196 22.91 10.56 6.82
C LEU A 196 21.94 11.16 7.86
N SER A 197 20.74 11.56 7.43
CA SER A 197 19.84 12.47 8.16
C SER A 197 18.43 11.90 8.33
N GLN A 198 17.71 12.34 9.37
CA GLN A 198 16.41 11.78 9.76
C GLN A 198 15.38 12.87 10.12
N TYR A 199 14.11 12.67 9.77
CA TYR A 199 13.00 13.57 10.12
C TYR A 199 13.19 15.03 9.66
N CYS A 200 13.86 15.25 8.53
CA CYS A 200 14.26 16.58 8.07
C CYS A 200 13.29 17.18 7.04
N ASN A 201 13.11 18.50 7.08
CA ASN A 201 12.16 19.19 6.21
C ASN A 201 12.73 20.52 5.70
N ASN A 202 12.71 20.74 4.38
CA ASN A 202 13.28 21.95 3.76
C ASN A 202 14.76 22.18 4.15
N CYS A 203 15.59 21.13 4.13
CA CYS A 203 16.99 21.22 4.52
C CYS A 203 17.94 21.12 3.31
N THR A 204 19.05 21.87 3.32
CA THR A 204 20.03 21.83 2.22
C THR A 204 21.48 21.71 2.67
N ASP A 205 22.34 21.14 1.83
CA ASP A 205 23.81 21.16 1.97
C ASP A 205 24.27 20.74 3.38
N SER A 206 23.77 19.62 3.88
CA SER A 206 23.85 19.25 5.30
C SER A 206 24.08 17.75 5.54
N TYR A 207 24.66 17.43 6.70
CA TYR A 207 25.00 16.05 7.10
C TYR A 207 24.54 15.79 8.54
N PHE A 208 24.12 14.56 8.84
CA PHE A 208 23.78 14.15 10.21
C PHE A 208 22.79 15.11 10.89
N LEU A 209 21.64 15.33 10.25
CA LEU A 209 20.55 16.11 10.82
C LEU A 209 19.48 15.21 11.46
N TYR A 210 18.84 15.68 12.53
CA TYR A 210 17.70 15.00 13.16
C TYR A 210 16.60 15.99 13.56
N ASP A 211 15.36 15.80 13.09
CA ASP A 211 14.21 16.69 13.35
C ASP A 211 14.51 18.18 13.04
N CYS A 212 15.38 18.42 12.07
CA CYS A 212 15.76 19.77 11.62
C CYS A 212 14.79 20.28 10.54
N LYS A 213 14.46 21.58 10.61
CA LYS A 213 13.52 22.21 9.67
C LYS A 213 14.06 23.53 9.14
N LYS A 214 14.03 23.73 7.83
CA LYS A 214 14.53 24.97 7.18
C LYS A 214 15.98 25.27 7.57
N CYS A 215 16.85 24.26 7.50
CA CYS A 215 18.26 24.39 7.88
C CYS A 215 19.19 24.20 6.66
N SER A 216 20.25 25.00 6.55
CA SER A 216 21.20 24.89 5.43
C SER A 216 22.65 25.02 5.88
N ASN A 217 23.58 24.23 5.33
CA ASN A 217 24.97 24.22 5.80
C ASN A 217 25.02 23.86 7.31
N CYS A 218 24.42 22.74 7.69
CA CYS A 218 24.42 22.23 9.06
C CYS A 218 25.03 20.82 9.13
N PHE A 219 25.77 20.53 10.21
CA PHE A 219 26.49 19.26 10.35
C PHE A 219 26.39 18.73 11.79
N CYS A 220 25.92 17.48 11.97
CA CYS A 220 25.63 16.89 13.28
C CYS A 220 24.72 17.81 14.12
N CYS A 221 23.52 18.09 13.63
CA CYS A 221 22.57 19.02 14.25
C CYS A 221 21.21 18.37 14.52
N VAL A 222 20.64 18.65 15.70
CA VAL A 222 19.42 18.02 16.21
C VAL A 222 18.41 19.08 16.66
N GLY A 223 17.15 18.96 16.20
CA GLY A 223 16.01 19.81 16.58
C GLY A 223 16.06 21.27 16.11
N MET A 224 17.02 21.65 15.27
CA MET A 224 17.23 23.06 14.84
C MET A 224 16.19 23.53 13.82
N LYS A 225 15.83 24.83 13.87
CA LYS A 225 14.81 25.45 13.00
C LYS A 225 15.27 26.81 12.48
N ASN A 226 15.19 27.03 11.17
CA ASN A 226 15.60 28.29 10.50
C ASN A 226 17.05 28.69 10.83
N LYS A 227 18.00 27.76 10.65
CA LYS A 227 19.40 27.92 11.04
C LYS A 227 20.36 27.55 9.92
N SER A 228 21.53 28.16 9.91
CA SER A 228 22.58 27.83 8.95
C SER A 228 23.95 27.94 9.58
N TYR A 229 24.97 27.33 8.96
CA TYR A 229 26.36 27.34 9.45
C TYR A 229 26.46 26.84 10.90
N CYS A 230 25.81 25.71 11.18
CA CYS A 230 25.76 25.12 12.51
C CYS A 230 26.50 23.78 12.56
N PHE A 231 27.33 23.58 13.58
CA PHE A 231 28.03 22.33 13.84
C PHE A 231 27.81 21.93 15.29
N LEU A 232 27.39 20.69 15.54
CA LEU A 232 27.10 20.19 16.91
C LEU A 232 26.12 21.08 17.69
N ASN A 233 25.03 21.49 17.04
CA ASN A 233 24.05 22.49 17.51
C ASN A 233 24.55 23.91 17.79
N GLN A 234 25.86 24.17 17.66
CA GLN A 234 26.43 25.50 17.84
C GLN A 234 26.43 26.29 16.52
N GLN A 235 26.04 27.57 16.60
CA GLN A 235 26.08 28.53 15.51
C GLN A 235 27.51 29.05 15.32
N TYR A 236 27.99 29.06 14.08
CA TYR A 236 29.27 29.67 13.68
C TYR A 236 29.05 30.77 12.65
N SER A 237 30.08 31.58 12.37
CA SER A 237 30.10 32.36 11.13
C SER A 237 30.28 31.43 9.91
N LYS A 238 29.98 31.95 8.73
CA LYS A 238 30.12 31.19 7.47
C LYS A 238 31.54 30.66 7.26
N GLN A 239 32.56 31.48 7.53
CA GLN A 239 33.95 31.10 7.27
C GLN A 239 34.42 30.03 8.27
N GLU A 240 34.19 30.24 9.56
CA GLU A 240 34.52 29.26 10.60
C GLU A 240 33.84 27.91 10.35
N TYR A 241 32.57 27.90 9.95
CA TYR A 241 31.87 26.67 9.58
C TYR A 241 32.55 25.95 8.41
N ILE A 242 32.88 26.67 7.33
CA ILE A 242 33.57 26.10 6.17
C ILE A 242 34.91 25.50 6.60
N ASP A 243 35.72 26.24 7.37
CA ASP A 243 37.04 25.79 7.82
C ASP A 243 36.94 24.54 8.71
N ILE A 244 35.97 24.47 9.62
CA ILE A 244 35.69 23.32 10.49
C ILE A 244 35.30 22.09 9.65
N ILE A 245 34.38 22.25 8.69
CA ILE A 245 33.89 21.12 7.88
C ILE A 245 34.96 20.65 6.89
N ASP A 246 35.71 21.55 6.25
CA ASP A 246 36.83 21.20 5.39
C ASP A 246 37.94 20.45 6.14
N GLN A 247 38.24 20.85 7.39
CA GLN A 247 39.18 20.12 8.22
C GLN A 247 38.63 18.74 8.64
N LEU A 248 37.34 18.66 8.98
CA LEU A 248 36.68 17.42 9.36
C LEU A 248 36.69 16.42 8.20
N LEU A 249 36.24 16.80 7.00
CA LEU A 249 36.13 15.91 5.85
C LEU A 249 37.48 15.41 5.32
N LYS A 250 38.59 16.10 5.61
CA LYS A 250 39.96 15.64 5.31
C LYS A 250 40.43 14.48 6.21
N ASN A 251 39.76 14.21 7.33
CA ASN A 251 40.11 13.09 8.22
C ASN A 251 39.45 11.79 7.71
N PRO A 252 40.20 10.71 7.39
CA PRO A 252 39.60 9.47 6.88
C PRO A 252 38.63 8.78 7.84
N GLN A 253 38.63 9.13 9.14
CA GLN A 253 37.70 8.63 10.15
C GLN A 253 36.52 9.58 10.43
N TRP A 254 36.35 10.66 9.66
CA TRP A 254 35.34 11.70 9.91
C TRP A 254 33.93 11.13 10.08
N LEU A 255 33.57 10.14 9.25
CA LEU A 255 32.24 9.52 9.25
C LEU A 255 31.95 8.79 10.57
N ILE A 256 32.93 8.08 11.12
CA ILE A 256 32.81 7.36 12.39
C ILE A 256 32.65 8.37 13.55
N ILE A 257 33.48 9.40 13.56
CA ILE A 257 33.46 10.47 14.57
C ILE A 257 32.13 11.23 14.52
N ALA A 258 31.67 11.60 13.33
CA ALA A 258 30.42 12.31 13.10
C ALA A 258 29.20 11.47 13.50
N LYS A 259 29.16 10.18 13.12
CA LYS A 259 28.10 9.25 13.51
C LYS A 259 28.01 9.08 15.02
N GLN A 260 29.14 8.95 15.72
CA GLN A 260 29.15 8.87 17.18
C GLN A 260 28.64 10.16 17.82
N LYS A 261 29.15 11.33 17.43
CA LYS A 261 28.69 12.63 17.95
C LYS A 261 27.21 12.88 17.68
N PHE A 262 26.71 12.47 16.52
CA PHE A 262 25.30 12.56 16.16
C PHE A 262 24.42 11.68 17.06
N LEU A 263 24.78 10.41 17.25
CA LEU A 263 24.09 9.49 18.15
C LEU A 263 24.08 9.98 19.60
N ASP A 264 25.13 10.65 20.04
CA ASP A 264 25.20 11.22 21.40
C ASP A 264 24.35 12.51 21.53
N LEU A 265 24.31 13.36 20.50
CA LEU A 265 23.44 14.54 20.48
C LEU A 265 21.94 14.17 20.44
N GLN A 266 21.57 13.11 19.71
CA GLN A 266 20.18 12.64 19.66
C GLN A 266 19.64 12.32 21.06
N LYS A 267 20.43 11.67 21.93
CA LYS A 267 20.03 11.28 23.29
C LYS A 267 19.69 12.46 24.22
N ILE A 268 20.12 13.67 23.88
CA ILE A 268 20.01 14.87 24.73
C ILE A 268 18.70 15.64 24.45
N ILE A 269 18.08 15.44 23.29
CA ILE A 269 16.84 16.14 22.93
C ILE A 269 15.59 15.33 23.30
N PRO A 270 14.45 15.99 23.60
CA PRO A 270 13.17 15.31 23.73
C PRO A 270 12.75 14.68 22.39
N HIS A 271 12.59 13.35 22.39
CA HIS A 271 11.97 12.64 21.27
C HIS A 271 10.44 12.78 21.37
N LYS A 272 9.78 13.07 20.25
CA LYS A 272 8.31 13.09 20.21
C LYS A 272 7.77 11.66 20.24
N TYR A 273 6.64 11.45 20.91
CA TYR A 273 5.94 10.16 20.89
C TYR A 273 5.14 9.91 19.60
N TYR A 274 4.99 10.94 18.75
CA TYR A 274 4.43 10.88 17.41
C TYR A 274 5.06 11.99 16.55
N GLN A 275 5.05 11.84 15.23
CA GLN A 275 5.40 12.91 14.29
C GLN A 275 4.14 13.43 13.59
N GLY A 276 3.99 14.77 13.50
CA GLY A 276 2.90 15.40 12.72
C GLY A 276 2.35 16.69 13.33
N ILE A 277 1.22 17.17 12.78
CA ILE A 277 0.55 18.43 13.16
C ILE A 277 -0.98 18.35 13.08
N ASN A 278 -1.70 19.16 13.88
CA ASN A 278 -3.15 19.40 13.81
C ASN A 278 -4.04 18.14 13.92
N ASN A 279 -4.03 17.44 15.06
CA ASN A 279 -4.83 16.22 15.25
C ASN A 279 -5.76 16.30 16.48
N GLU A 280 -6.90 15.60 16.42
CA GLU A 280 -7.88 15.46 17.51
C GLU A 280 -8.30 13.99 17.67
N ASN A 281 -8.09 13.37 18.83
CA ASN A 281 -8.44 11.97 19.12
C ASN A 281 -7.86 10.94 18.10
N VAL A 282 -6.53 10.78 18.06
CA VAL A 282 -5.83 9.88 17.10
C VAL A 282 -4.80 8.96 17.78
N SER A 283 -4.29 7.93 17.10
CA SER A 283 -3.27 7.01 17.64
C SER A 283 -2.32 6.37 16.60
N GLY A 284 -1.00 6.48 16.81
CA GLY A 284 0.11 5.87 16.01
C GLY A 284 0.75 6.80 14.97
N ASP A 285 1.93 6.46 14.41
CA ASP A 285 2.90 7.45 13.86
C ASP A 285 2.51 8.21 12.55
N HIS A 286 3.29 9.28 12.29
CA HIS A 286 3.24 10.19 11.12
C HIS A 286 1.86 10.82 10.78
N ILE A 287 0.94 10.92 11.74
CA ILE A 287 -0.40 11.49 11.51
C ILE A 287 -0.36 13.02 11.45
N SER A 288 -0.92 13.60 10.38
CA SER A 288 -1.27 15.03 10.35
C SER A 288 -2.70 15.28 9.89
N PHE A 289 -3.29 16.38 10.38
CA PHE A 289 -4.60 16.91 10.01
C PHE A 289 -5.78 15.91 10.16
N SER A 290 -5.77 15.05 11.18
CA SER A 290 -6.73 13.94 11.31
C SER A 290 -7.59 14.00 12.59
N LYS A 291 -8.80 13.44 12.52
CA LYS A 291 -9.77 13.41 13.63
C LYS A 291 -10.36 12.01 13.84
N ASN A 292 -10.51 11.60 15.11
CA ASN A 292 -11.18 10.37 15.55
C ASN A 292 -10.68 9.08 14.84
N LEU A 293 -9.42 8.69 15.11
CA LEU A 293 -8.76 7.51 14.52
C LEU A 293 -8.31 6.49 15.57
N THR A 294 -8.44 5.19 15.27
CA THR A 294 -7.97 4.10 16.15
C THR A 294 -6.90 3.25 15.46
N ASN A 295 -5.77 3.02 16.16
CA ASN A 295 -4.60 2.19 15.80
C ASN A 295 -4.10 2.36 14.34
N CYS A 296 -3.34 3.43 14.09
CA CYS A 296 -2.95 3.86 12.74
C CYS A 296 -1.42 4.01 12.51
N PHE A 297 -1.04 3.89 11.24
CA PHE A 297 0.20 4.37 10.60
C PHE A 297 -0.16 4.60 9.12
N ASP A 298 0.22 5.62 8.35
CA ASP A 298 0.91 6.89 8.62
C ASP A 298 0.00 8.05 8.10
N CYS A 299 -1.20 8.16 8.67
CA CYS A 299 -2.39 8.66 7.95
C CYS A 299 -2.47 10.18 7.69
N ASN A 300 -3.16 10.54 6.60
CA ASN A 300 -3.47 11.92 6.19
C ASN A 300 -5.00 12.15 6.11
N TYR A 301 -5.43 13.40 6.37
CA TYR A 301 -6.79 13.95 6.55
C TYR A 301 -7.98 12.95 6.49
N SER A 302 -8.38 12.35 7.62
CA SER A 302 -9.44 11.32 7.63
C SER A 302 -10.47 11.47 8.75
N GLU A 303 -11.73 11.08 8.48
CA GLU A 303 -12.87 10.99 9.43
C GLU A 303 -13.86 9.89 8.94
N GLU A 304 -13.94 8.66 9.45
CA GLU A 304 -13.25 8.03 10.60
C GLU A 304 -12.95 6.55 10.26
N CYS A 305 -11.76 6.05 10.63
CA CYS A 305 -11.19 4.76 10.19
C CYS A 305 -10.53 3.99 11.36
N LYS A 306 -10.57 2.64 11.35
CA LYS A 306 -10.18 1.76 12.48
C LYS A 306 -9.93 0.31 12.03
N ASN A 307 -8.74 -0.16 11.65
CA ASN A 307 -7.37 0.23 12.03
C ASN A 307 -6.46 0.17 10.77
N CYS A 308 -5.63 1.19 10.51
CA CYS A 308 -5.15 1.52 9.16
C CYS A 308 -3.63 1.77 9.07
N THR A 309 -2.93 1.92 7.93
CA THR A 309 -3.05 1.48 6.51
C THR A 309 -1.91 2.13 5.70
N TRP A 310 -1.59 3.38 6.02
CA TRP A 310 -1.11 4.46 5.16
C TRP A 310 -2.08 4.82 4.03
N LEU A 311 -2.87 5.86 4.31
CA LEU A 311 -3.94 6.48 3.52
C LEU A 311 -3.66 7.97 3.35
N HIS A 312 -4.24 8.59 2.32
CA HIS A 312 -4.38 10.05 2.31
C HIS A 312 -5.79 10.52 1.83
N GLU A 313 -6.33 11.50 2.55
CA GLU A 313 -7.61 12.22 2.40
C GLU A 313 -8.86 11.33 2.27
N SER A 314 -9.40 10.83 3.40
CA SER A 314 -10.31 9.66 3.43
C SER A 314 -11.58 9.76 4.29
N LYS A 315 -12.65 9.05 3.88
CA LYS A 315 -13.83 8.61 4.69
C LYS A 315 -14.25 7.20 4.21
N ASN A 316 -15.18 6.46 4.84
CA ASN A 316 -14.84 5.58 5.99
C ASN A 316 -14.31 4.21 5.49
N CYS A 317 -12.99 3.97 5.48
CA CYS A 317 -12.39 2.69 5.02
C CYS A 317 -11.78 1.88 6.19
N HIS A 318 -11.77 0.55 6.11
CA HIS A 318 -11.49 -0.34 7.26
C HIS A 318 -11.35 -1.79 6.75
N ASP A 319 -10.33 -2.61 6.98
CA ASP A 319 -8.93 -2.39 7.37
C ASP A 319 -8.03 -2.49 6.11
N CYS A 320 -7.09 -1.56 5.88
CA CYS A 320 -6.25 -1.52 4.66
C CYS A 320 -4.72 -1.63 4.93
N TYR A 321 -3.86 -1.75 3.89
CA TYR A 321 -2.40 -1.41 3.87
C TYR A 321 -1.78 -1.57 2.45
N ALA A 322 -1.56 -0.59 1.57
CA ALA A 322 -1.39 0.86 1.70
C ALA A 322 -1.60 1.60 0.35
N TRP A 323 -2.00 2.88 0.36
CA TRP A 323 -2.14 3.77 -0.82
C TRP A 323 -2.32 5.26 -0.42
N GLY A 324 -1.78 6.22 -1.17
CA GLY A 324 -1.86 7.66 -0.83
C GLY A 324 -2.54 8.58 -1.86
N GLN A 325 -3.80 8.98 -1.57
CA GLN A 325 -4.68 10.00 -2.20
C GLN A 325 -5.62 9.46 -3.30
N THR A 326 -6.96 9.52 -3.25
CA THR A 326 -7.95 10.14 -2.31
C THR A 326 -9.13 9.21 -2.01
N GLY A 327 -9.59 9.16 -0.75
CA GLY A 327 -10.50 8.16 -0.18
C GLY A 327 -11.99 8.14 -0.61
N GLU A 328 -12.68 7.13 -0.07
CA GLU A 328 -13.59 6.30 -0.85
C GLU A 328 -14.73 5.72 0.05
N LEU A 329 -15.03 4.41 0.00
CA LEU A 329 -15.59 3.59 1.10
C LEU A 329 -15.48 2.09 0.74
N GLY A 330 -14.67 1.31 1.46
CA GLY A 330 -14.51 -0.13 1.21
C GLY A 330 -13.82 -0.92 2.33
N TYR A 331 -14.07 -2.24 2.39
CA TYR A 331 -13.74 -3.13 3.52
C TYR A 331 -13.49 -4.58 3.11
N GLU A 332 -12.43 -5.29 3.51
CA GLU A 332 -11.07 -4.84 3.81
C GLU A 332 -10.31 -4.63 2.49
N ASN A 333 -9.11 -4.04 2.53
CA ASN A 333 -8.25 -3.94 1.34
C ASN A 333 -6.75 -3.95 1.74
N HIS A 334 -5.82 -3.72 0.83
CA HIS A 334 -4.33 -3.79 0.90
C HIS A 334 -3.67 -2.70 -0.03
N LEU A 335 -4.46 -1.70 -0.43
CA LEU A 335 -4.74 -1.60 -1.87
C LEU A 335 -5.58 -0.40 -2.31
N CYS A 336 -5.75 -0.31 -3.64
CA CYS A 336 -6.85 0.26 -4.46
C CYS A 336 -7.05 1.79 -4.48
N GLY A 337 -7.57 2.32 -5.61
CA GLY A 337 -7.84 3.75 -5.91
C GLY A 337 -8.59 3.95 -7.26
N ASN A 338 -9.07 5.12 -7.71
CA ASN A 338 -9.14 6.48 -7.15
C ASN A 338 -10.58 7.05 -7.29
N ASN A 339 -11.56 6.53 -6.54
CA ASN A 339 -12.79 7.17 -6.00
C ASN A 339 -14.02 6.20 -5.93
N PHE A 340 -14.05 5.27 -4.95
CA PHE A 340 -15.08 4.34 -4.40
C PHE A 340 -16.51 4.80 -4.12
N TYR A 341 -17.49 4.07 -4.66
CA TYR A 341 -18.62 3.54 -3.88
C TYR A 341 -18.93 2.11 -4.35
N ASN A 342 -19.16 1.05 -3.57
CA ASN A 342 -18.44 0.56 -2.39
C ASN A 342 -17.77 -0.80 -2.76
N VAL A 343 -16.61 -1.15 -2.20
CA VAL A 343 -15.80 -2.34 -2.63
C VAL A 343 -15.22 -3.14 -1.46
N GLN A 344 -15.15 -4.47 -1.62
CA GLN A 344 -14.79 -5.46 -0.58
C GLN A 344 -14.17 -6.73 -1.20
N PHE A 345 -13.70 -7.75 -0.46
CA PHE A 345 -12.64 -7.64 0.56
C PHE A 345 -11.22 -7.62 -0.09
N SER A 346 -11.18 -7.46 -1.42
CA SER A 346 -10.07 -6.89 -2.20
C SER A 346 -8.71 -7.63 -2.26
N ALA A 347 -7.84 -7.08 -3.12
CA ALA A 347 -6.84 -7.84 -3.86
C ALA A 347 -5.73 -7.09 -4.68
N SER A 348 -6.08 -6.41 -5.80
CA SER A 348 -5.43 -5.19 -6.36
C SER A 348 -6.29 -4.53 -7.44
N CYS A 349 -6.88 -3.36 -7.16
CA CYS A 349 -7.96 -2.77 -7.97
C CYS A 349 -7.75 -1.27 -8.30
N TRP A 350 -7.50 -0.92 -9.57
CA TRP A 350 -6.95 0.38 -10.02
C TRP A 350 -7.20 0.63 -11.53
N ASN A 351 -7.71 1.73 -12.10
CA ASN A 351 -8.43 2.93 -11.62
C ASN A 351 -9.54 3.27 -12.66
N ASN A 352 -10.69 3.84 -12.35
CA ASN A 352 -11.35 3.98 -11.05
C ASN A 352 -12.30 2.80 -10.79
N VAL A 353 -12.94 2.80 -9.63
CA VAL A 353 -13.60 1.61 -9.05
C VAL A 353 -14.97 1.94 -8.45
N SER A 354 -15.91 0.98 -8.51
CA SER A 354 -17.19 1.00 -7.77
C SER A 354 -17.93 -0.34 -7.75
N ASN A 355 -18.66 -0.64 -6.67
CA ASN A 355 -19.59 -1.78 -6.49
C ASN A 355 -19.00 -3.18 -6.79
N LEU A 356 -18.01 -3.64 -6.03
CA LEU A 356 -17.31 -4.92 -6.27
C LEU A 356 -17.18 -5.74 -4.97
N LEU A 357 -17.78 -6.93 -4.92
CA LEU A 357 -17.63 -7.93 -3.84
C LEU A 357 -17.23 -9.27 -4.49
N TYR A 358 -16.11 -9.95 -4.22
CA TYR A 358 -15.09 -9.83 -3.16
C TYR A 358 -13.63 -10.06 -3.69
N CYS A 359 -13.14 -9.34 -4.72
CA CYS A 359 -12.25 -10.02 -5.71
C CYS A 359 -11.01 -9.32 -6.33
N TYR A 360 -10.27 -10.11 -7.14
CA TYR A 360 -8.81 -10.10 -7.35
C TYR A 360 -8.43 -10.25 -8.83
N PHE A 361 -8.22 -9.23 -9.67
CA PHE A 361 -7.20 -8.20 -9.52
C PHE A 361 -7.53 -7.07 -10.54
N CYS A 362 -8.63 -6.35 -10.31
CA CYS A 362 -9.40 -5.69 -11.37
C CYS A 362 -8.83 -4.33 -11.80
N ILE A 363 -8.53 -4.15 -13.08
CA ILE A 363 -7.72 -3.03 -13.56
C ILE A 363 -8.45 -2.22 -14.62
N ASN A 364 -8.45 -0.89 -14.48
CA ASN A 364 -9.05 0.13 -15.34
C ASN A 364 -10.57 -0.01 -15.60
N ASN A 365 -11.34 0.91 -15.02
CA ASN A 365 -12.77 1.13 -15.31
C ASN A 365 -13.64 -0.15 -15.21
N VAL A 366 -13.54 -0.85 -14.08
CA VAL A 366 -14.39 -2.02 -13.75
C VAL A 366 -15.42 -1.63 -12.68
N SER A 367 -16.69 -1.93 -12.91
CA SER A 367 -17.76 -1.69 -11.91
C SER A 367 -18.82 -2.79 -11.88
N ASP A 368 -19.60 -2.85 -10.79
CA ASP A 368 -20.80 -3.68 -10.66
C ASP A 368 -20.55 -5.16 -10.95
N CYS A 369 -19.72 -5.81 -10.12
CA CYS A 369 -19.35 -7.22 -10.29
C CYS A 369 -19.45 -8.03 -8.99
N PHE A 370 -19.66 -9.33 -9.16
CA PHE A 370 -19.79 -10.31 -8.08
C PHE A 370 -18.87 -11.49 -8.38
N GLY A 371 -17.73 -11.62 -7.69
CA GLY A 371 -16.86 -12.80 -7.88
C GLY A 371 -15.87 -12.79 -9.06
N CYS A 372 -15.14 -11.71 -9.39
CA CYS A 372 -14.33 -11.62 -10.64
C CYS A 372 -12.82 -11.29 -10.50
N ILE A 373 -11.97 -11.87 -11.36
CA ILE A 373 -10.51 -11.94 -11.23
C ILE A 373 -9.77 -11.83 -12.58
N GLY A 374 -8.92 -10.85 -12.88
CA GLY A 374 -9.25 -9.42 -12.94
C GLY A 374 -9.44 -9.00 -14.40
N LEU A 375 -10.34 -8.04 -14.62
CA LEU A 375 -10.85 -7.62 -15.93
C LEU A 375 -10.32 -6.22 -16.31
N ASN A 376 -10.58 -5.79 -17.57
CA ASN A 376 -10.23 -4.46 -18.09
C ASN A 376 -11.39 -3.85 -18.90
N HIS A 377 -11.88 -2.66 -18.51
CA HIS A 377 -13.05 -1.96 -19.09
C HIS A 377 -14.32 -2.83 -19.17
N LYS A 378 -14.79 -3.39 -18.05
CA LYS A 378 -15.97 -4.31 -17.98
C LYS A 378 -16.94 -3.97 -16.86
N LYS A 379 -18.20 -4.38 -17.02
CA LYS A 379 -19.29 -4.20 -16.03
C LYS A 379 -20.20 -5.42 -15.99
N TYR A 380 -20.93 -5.62 -14.88
CA TYR A 380 -21.92 -6.70 -14.74
C TYR A 380 -21.30 -8.09 -14.92
N CYS A 381 -20.20 -8.36 -14.21
CA CYS A 381 -19.41 -9.59 -14.38
C CYS A 381 -19.48 -10.52 -13.17
N ILE A 382 -19.43 -11.83 -13.47
CA ILE A 382 -19.35 -12.93 -12.50
C ILE A 382 -18.32 -13.93 -13.03
N LEU A 383 -17.31 -14.31 -12.23
CA LEU A 383 -16.26 -15.27 -12.62
C LEU A 383 -15.67 -15.02 -14.03
N ASN A 384 -15.25 -13.78 -14.28
CA ASN A 384 -14.75 -13.23 -15.56
C ASN A 384 -15.71 -13.27 -16.76
N LYS A 385 -16.93 -13.78 -16.62
CA LYS A 385 -17.94 -13.66 -17.65
C LYS A 385 -18.73 -12.36 -17.48
N GLN A 386 -18.92 -11.63 -18.58
CA GLN A 386 -19.80 -10.48 -18.66
C GLN A 386 -21.24 -10.91 -18.97
N TYR A 387 -22.20 -10.24 -18.32
CA TYR A 387 -23.65 -10.44 -18.48
C TYR A 387 -24.33 -9.12 -18.83
N SER A 388 -25.59 -9.17 -19.31
CA SER A 388 -26.42 -7.96 -19.30
C SER A 388 -26.80 -7.58 -17.86
N LYS A 389 -27.12 -6.30 -17.64
CA LYS A 389 -27.56 -5.78 -16.33
C LYS A 389 -28.70 -6.64 -15.74
N LYS A 390 -29.71 -6.96 -16.55
CA LYS A 390 -30.89 -7.74 -16.14
C LYS A 390 -30.53 -9.17 -15.71
N GLU A 391 -29.64 -9.84 -16.46
CA GLU A 391 -29.18 -11.19 -16.09
C GLU A 391 -28.37 -11.16 -14.79
N TYR A 392 -27.48 -10.17 -14.65
CA TYR A 392 -26.65 -9.98 -13.46
C TYR A 392 -27.51 -9.74 -12.21
N GLU A 393 -28.46 -8.79 -12.26
CA GLU A 393 -29.37 -8.46 -11.15
C GLU A 393 -30.29 -9.64 -10.76
N GLN A 394 -30.55 -10.58 -11.66
CA GLN A 394 -31.33 -11.79 -11.39
C GLN A 394 -30.48 -12.99 -10.93
N LEU A 395 -29.22 -13.09 -11.37
CA LEU A 395 -28.34 -14.22 -11.08
C LEU A 395 -27.65 -14.07 -9.71
N VAL A 396 -27.16 -12.87 -9.37
CA VAL A 396 -26.47 -12.64 -8.09
C VAL A 396 -27.32 -13.01 -6.87
N PRO A 397 -28.61 -12.62 -6.76
CA PRO A 397 -29.52 -13.12 -5.73
C PRO A 397 -29.55 -14.64 -5.58
N LYS A 398 -29.60 -15.38 -6.69
CA LYS A 398 -29.66 -16.86 -6.69
C LYS A 398 -28.36 -17.46 -6.15
N ILE A 399 -27.21 -16.88 -6.51
CA ILE A 399 -25.92 -17.32 -5.99
C ILE A 399 -25.84 -17.05 -4.47
N ILE A 400 -26.24 -15.86 -4.02
CA ILE A 400 -26.20 -15.50 -2.60
C ILE A 400 -27.10 -16.43 -1.76
N GLU A 401 -28.31 -16.77 -2.22
CA GLU A 401 -29.16 -17.72 -1.50
C GLU A 401 -28.60 -19.16 -1.54
N ALA A 402 -27.98 -19.59 -2.66
CA ALA A 402 -27.31 -20.89 -2.74
C ALA A 402 -26.14 -21.02 -1.74
N MET A 403 -25.36 -19.94 -1.55
CA MET A 403 -24.26 -19.87 -0.59
C MET A 403 -24.70 -20.00 0.87
N LYS A 404 -25.97 -19.71 1.21
CA LYS A 404 -26.51 -19.91 2.57
C LYS A 404 -26.89 -21.37 2.87
N SER A 405 -26.97 -22.22 1.85
CA SER A 405 -27.39 -23.61 2.02
C SER A 405 -26.30 -24.46 2.70
N PRO A 406 -26.66 -25.55 3.42
CA PRO A 406 -25.67 -26.46 4.03
C PRO A 406 -24.72 -27.14 3.03
N GLN A 407 -25.06 -27.14 1.73
CA GLN A 407 -24.23 -27.65 0.63
C GLN A 407 -23.24 -26.59 0.13
N GLY A 408 -23.56 -25.29 0.26
CA GLY A 408 -22.65 -24.18 0.00
C GLY A 408 -21.67 -23.89 1.16
N GLY A 409 -21.90 -24.48 2.34
CA GLY A 409 -21.05 -24.33 3.52
C GLY A 409 -19.65 -24.93 3.36
N ASP A 410 -18.64 -24.09 3.51
CA ASP A 410 -17.25 -24.35 3.14
C ASP A 410 -16.60 -25.54 3.88
N ARG A 411 -16.35 -26.66 3.18
CA ARG A 411 -15.68 -27.84 3.78
C ARG A 411 -14.18 -27.91 3.51
N LYS A 412 -13.66 -27.47 2.34
CA LYS A 412 -12.29 -27.84 1.89
C LYS A 412 -11.51 -26.81 1.04
N VAL A 413 -11.60 -25.49 1.26
CA VAL A 413 -10.64 -24.53 0.64
C VAL A 413 -9.76 -23.82 1.68
N PRO A 414 -8.49 -24.23 1.89
CA PRO A 414 -7.61 -23.64 2.91
C PRO A 414 -7.34 -22.13 2.72
N LEU A 415 -7.39 -21.64 1.48
CA LEU A 415 -7.12 -20.24 1.12
C LEU A 415 -8.31 -19.29 1.33
N LEU A 416 -9.54 -19.81 1.50
CA LEU A 416 -10.78 -18.99 1.49
C LEU A 416 -11.70 -19.24 2.69
N LYS A 417 -11.33 -20.14 3.61
CA LYS A 417 -12.09 -20.63 4.79
C LYS A 417 -12.50 -19.59 5.85
N GLY A 418 -12.39 -18.30 5.56
CA GLY A 418 -12.71 -17.20 6.46
C GLY A 418 -13.06 -15.89 5.75
N ILE A 419 -13.52 -15.96 4.49
CA ILE A 419 -14.27 -14.86 3.86
C ILE A 419 -15.70 -14.86 4.42
#